data_AF-A0AAP8N7T3-F1
#
_entry.id   AF-A0AAP8N7T3-F1
#
_cell.length_a   1.000
_cell.length_b   1.000
_cell.length_c   1.000
_cell.angle_alpha   90.00
_cell.angle_beta   90.00
_cell.angle_gamma   90.00
#
_symmetry.space_group_name_H-M   'P 1'
#
loop_
_entity.id
_entity.type
_entity.pdbx_description
1 polymer ?
#
loop_
_entity_poly.entity_id
_entity_poly.type
_entity_poly.pdbx_seq_one_letter_code
_entity_poly.pdbx_strand_id
1 'polypeptide(L)'
;RQGLEPVAPRKDLSFSANFLYMLTGEEPNEIAEEAINKALVLHADHELNASTFTARVCVATLSDIYSGITAAIGALKGPLHGGANESVMKMLA
;
A
#
# COMPACT_ATOMS: atom_id res chain seq x y z
N ARG A 1 0.79 -13.18 7.87
CA ARG A 1 0.12 -14.51 8.00
C ARG A 1 0.99 -15.56 8.69
N GLN A 2 2.15 -15.23 9.26
CA GLN A 2 3.12 -16.19 9.82
C GLN A 2 2.79 -16.65 11.26
N GLY A 3 1.57 -16.41 11.76
CA GLY A 3 1.18 -16.76 13.13
C GLY A 3 1.82 -15.91 14.23
N LEU A 4 2.49 -14.80 13.87
CA LEU A 4 3.09 -13.87 14.82
C LEU A 4 2.05 -12.88 15.34
N GLU A 5 2.25 -12.41 16.58
CA GLU A 5 1.46 -11.35 17.18
C GLU A 5 1.76 -9.98 16.51
N PRO A 6 0.76 -9.08 16.38
CA PRO A 6 0.99 -7.74 15.83
C PRO A 6 1.98 -6.93 16.66
N VAL A 7 2.97 -6.34 16.00
CA VAL A 7 3.91 -5.38 16.61
C VAL A 7 3.24 -4.00 16.71
N ALA A 8 3.29 -3.38 17.89
CA ALA A 8 2.66 -2.08 18.12
C ALA A 8 3.41 -0.94 17.41
N PRO A 9 2.72 0.11 16.93
CA PRO A 9 3.37 1.24 16.28
C PRO A 9 4.23 2.05 17.26
N ARG A 10 5.34 2.56 16.75
CA ARG A 10 6.28 3.46 17.43
C ARG A 10 6.19 4.86 16.86
N LYS A 11 6.04 5.86 17.75
CA LYS A 11 5.85 7.27 17.37
C LYS A 11 7.15 8.04 17.19
N ASP A 12 8.26 7.46 17.64
CA ASP A 12 9.61 8.00 17.53
C ASP A 12 10.28 7.70 16.19
N LEU A 13 9.69 6.78 15.40
CA LEU A 13 10.17 6.41 14.07
C LEU A 13 9.45 7.22 12.97
N SER A 14 10.10 7.37 11.82
CA SER A 14 9.45 7.89 10.60
C SER A 14 8.31 6.96 10.14
N PHE A 15 7.44 7.43 9.25
CA PHE A 15 6.35 6.60 8.71
C PHE A 15 6.88 5.31 8.05
N SER A 16 7.93 5.46 7.24
CA SER A 16 8.61 4.38 6.52
C SER A 16 9.33 3.43 7.46
N ALA A 17 10.06 3.96 8.45
CA ALA A 17 10.73 3.14 9.46
C ALA A 17 9.74 2.37 10.33
N ASN A 18 8.67 3.03 10.80
CA ASN A 18 7.63 2.40 11.59
C ASN A 18 6.88 1.31 10.81
N PHE A 19 6.65 1.50 9.51
CA PHE A 19 6.04 0.47 8.66
C PHE A 19 6.89 -0.80 8.60
N LEU A 20 8.19 -0.66 8.37
CA LEU A 20 9.12 -1.81 8.33
C LEU A 20 9.26 -2.45 9.72
N TYR A 21 9.40 -1.64 10.77
CA TYR A 21 9.45 -2.11 12.15
C TYR A 21 8.21 -2.94 12.53
N MET A 22 7.01 -2.49 12.18
CA MET A 22 5.78 -3.26 12.45
C MET A 22 5.69 -4.55 11.61
N LEU A 23 6.36 -4.60 10.46
CA LEU A 23 6.38 -5.77 9.57
C LEU A 23 7.37 -6.85 10.03
N THR A 24 8.53 -6.45 10.56
CA THR A 24 9.64 -7.36 10.88
C THR A 24 9.90 -7.53 12.38
N GLY A 25 9.49 -6.57 13.21
CA GLY A 25 9.84 -6.51 14.64
C GLY A 25 11.21 -5.89 14.93
N GLU A 26 11.96 -5.49 13.90
CA GLU A 26 13.33 -4.96 14.01
C GLU A 26 13.41 -3.55 13.41
N GLU A 27 14.26 -2.69 13.97
CA GLU A 27 14.50 -1.37 13.36
C GLU A 27 15.19 -1.53 12.00
N PRO A 28 14.67 -0.90 10.93
CA PRO A 28 15.25 -1.04 9.61
C PRO A 28 16.59 -0.32 9.51
N ASN A 29 17.47 -0.82 8.66
CA ASN A 29 18.66 -0.05 8.26
C ASN A 29 18.28 1.11 7.32
N GLU A 30 19.19 2.08 7.18
CA GLU A 30 18.99 3.30 6.40
C GLU A 30 18.58 3.04 4.95
N ILE A 31 19.19 2.03 4.30
CA ILE A 31 18.90 1.68 2.90
C ILE A 31 17.47 1.16 2.76
N ALA A 32 17.03 0.29 3.68
CA ALA A 32 15.69 -0.27 3.66
C ALA A 32 14.62 0.81 3.92
N GLU A 33 14.86 1.69 4.89
CA GLU A 33 13.99 2.84 5.15
C GLU A 33 13.89 3.77 3.93
N GLU A 34 15.02 4.12 3.30
CA GLU A 34 15.04 4.99 2.14
C GLU A 34 14.31 4.34 0.94
N ALA A 35 14.52 3.04 0.71
CA ALA A 35 13.90 2.30 -0.37
C ALA A 35 12.37 2.27 -0.22
N ILE A 36 11.85 1.95 0.98
CA ILE A 36 10.39 1.92 1.20
C ILE A 36 9.80 3.32 1.13
N ASN A 37 10.51 4.34 1.62
CA ASN A 37 10.06 5.73 1.54
C ASN A 37 9.89 6.16 0.08
N LYS A 38 10.90 5.89 -0.77
CA LYS A 38 10.82 6.18 -2.21
C LYS A 38 9.68 5.40 -2.87
N ALA A 39 9.51 4.12 -2.54
CA ALA A 39 8.43 3.32 -3.09
C ALA A 39 7.06 3.90 -2.75
N LEU A 40 6.83 4.29 -1.49
CA LEU A 40 5.58 4.89 -1.02
C LEU A 40 5.30 6.23 -1.73
N VAL A 41 6.32 7.10 -1.84
CA VAL A 41 6.19 8.40 -2.51
C VAL A 41 5.86 8.22 -3.99
N LEU A 42 6.54 7.31 -4.69
CA LEU A 42 6.31 7.06 -6.12
C LEU A 42 4.93 6.44 -6.42
N HIS A 43 4.36 5.67 -5.48
CA HIS A 43 3.04 5.06 -5.63
C HIS A 43 1.89 5.94 -5.10
N ALA A 44 2.20 7.13 -4.55
CA ALA A 44 1.20 7.93 -3.85
C ALA A 44 0.09 8.46 -4.77
N ASP A 45 0.42 8.82 -6.01
CA ASP A 45 -0.56 9.24 -7.00
C ASP A 45 -0.10 8.90 -8.43
N HIS A 46 -1.07 8.65 -9.31
CA HIS A 46 -0.82 8.30 -10.71
C HIS A 46 -2.05 8.61 -11.57
N GLU A 47 -2.46 9.88 -11.58
CA GLU A 47 -3.55 10.45 -12.38
C GLU A 47 -4.91 9.72 -12.19
N LEU A 48 -5.66 9.51 -13.28
CA LEU A 48 -6.97 8.85 -13.32
C LEU A 48 -6.86 7.37 -13.67
N ASN A 49 -5.96 6.66 -12.98
CA ASN A 49 -5.88 5.20 -13.09
C ASN A 49 -7.18 4.50 -12.64
N ALA A 50 -7.32 3.21 -12.97
CA ALA A 50 -8.56 2.46 -12.79
C ALA A 50 -9.12 2.53 -11.35
N SER A 51 -8.28 2.32 -10.33
CA SER A 51 -8.73 2.39 -8.92
C SER A 51 -9.14 3.78 -8.50
N THR A 52 -8.39 4.82 -8.89
CA THR A 52 -8.77 6.22 -8.61
C THR A 52 -10.11 6.56 -9.26
N PHE A 53 -10.31 6.17 -10.52
CA PHE A 53 -11.57 6.40 -11.23
C PHE A 53 -12.74 5.67 -10.55
N THR A 54 -12.54 4.42 -10.11
CA THR A 54 -13.56 3.65 -9.37
C THR A 54 -13.97 4.34 -8.07
N ALA A 55 -13.02 4.82 -7.26
CA ALA A 55 -13.36 5.58 -6.05
C ALA A 55 -14.22 6.82 -6.36
N ARG A 56 -13.86 7.57 -7.41
CA ARG A 56 -14.60 8.76 -7.84
C ARG A 56 -16.03 8.43 -8.25
N VAL A 57 -16.24 7.36 -9.03
CA VAL A 57 -17.58 6.91 -9.44
C VAL A 57 -18.43 6.53 -8.23
N CYS A 58 -17.86 5.81 -7.25
CA CYS A 58 -18.55 5.44 -6.03
C CYS A 58 -18.99 6.68 -5.23
N VAL A 59 -18.06 7.59 -4.94
CA VAL A 59 -18.34 8.80 -4.14
C VAL A 59 -19.23 9.81 -4.89
N ALA A 60 -19.26 9.81 -6.22
CA ALA A 60 -20.13 10.68 -7.03
C ALA A 60 -21.63 10.46 -6.76
N THR A 61 -22.00 9.33 -6.15
CA THR A 61 -23.38 9.03 -5.72
C THR A 61 -23.73 9.53 -4.32
N LEU A 62 -22.86 10.36 -3.72
CA LEU A 62 -22.90 10.77 -2.30
C LEU A 62 -22.67 9.61 -1.30
N SER A 63 -22.05 8.53 -1.77
CA SER A 63 -21.51 7.49 -0.88
C SER A 63 -20.33 8.03 -0.06
N ASP A 64 -20.04 7.38 1.06
CA ASP A 64 -18.99 7.80 1.96
C ASP A 64 -17.58 7.42 1.46
N ILE A 65 -16.56 8.03 2.07
CA ILE A 65 -15.16 7.80 1.69
C ILE A 65 -14.70 6.36 1.91
N TYR A 66 -15.22 5.65 2.93
CA TYR A 66 -14.83 4.26 3.18
C TYR A 66 -15.37 3.34 2.08
N SER A 67 -16.60 3.58 1.62
CA SER A 67 -17.16 2.89 0.45
C SER A 67 -16.33 3.16 -0.80
N GLY A 68 -15.94 4.41 -1.04
CA GLY A 68 -15.08 4.79 -2.17
C GLY A 68 -13.69 4.11 -2.14
N ILE A 69 -13.02 4.11 -0.99
CA ILE A 69 -11.72 3.45 -0.80
C ILE A 69 -11.83 1.93 -0.94
N THR A 70 -12.88 1.32 -0.38
CA THR A 70 -13.13 -0.12 -0.52
C THR A 70 -13.29 -0.50 -1.99
N ALA A 71 -14.04 0.29 -2.77
CA ALA A 71 -14.21 0.08 -4.20
C ALA A 71 -12.88 0.22 -4.97
N ALA A 72 -12.07 1.23 -4.66
CA ALA A 72 -10.74 1.41 -5.25
C ALA A 72 -9.79 0.25 -4.95
N ILE A 73 -9.76 -0.26 -3.72
CA ILE A 73 -8.96 -1.43 -3.34
C ILE A 73 -9.38 -2.66 -4.18
N GLY A 74 -10.68 -2.83 -4.39
CA GLY A 74 -11.22 -3.89 -5.25
C GLY A 74 -10.70 -3.81 -6.69
N ALA A 75 -10.69 -2.61 -7.27
CA ALA A 75 -10.14 -2.37 -8.60
C ALA A 75 -8.60 -2.53 -8.66
N LEU A 76 -7.89 -2.05 -7.64
CA LEU A 76 -6.42 -2.12 -7.54
C LEU A 76 -5.91 -3.57 -7.45
N LYS A 77 -6.68 -4.46 -6.83
CA LYS A 77 -6.35 -5.89 -6.71
C LYS A 77 -6.23 -6.61 -8.07
N GLY A 78 -6.82 -6.08 -9.13
CA GLY A 78 -6.82 -6.72 -10.45
C GLY A 78 -5.40 -6.98 -10.98
N PRO A 79 -5.15 -8.10 -11.70
CA PRO A 79 -3.83 -8.46 -12.19
C PRO A 79 -3.28 -7.49 -13.25
N LEU A 80 -4.16 -6.75 -13.94
CA LEU A 80 -3.80 -5.72 -14.91
C LEU A 80 -3.61 -4.33 -14.29
N HIS A 81 -3.68 -4.23 -12.96
CA HIS A 81 -3.45 -3.00 -12.22
C HIS A 81 -2.43 -3.26 -11.09
N GLY A 82 -2.79 -3.08 -9.82
CA GLY A 82 -1.86 -3.25 -8.70
C GLY A 82 -1.35 -4.68 -8.49
N GLY A 83 -2.05 -5.70 -9.00
CA GLY A 83 -1.58 -7.09 -8.96
C GLY A 83 -0.38 -7.39 -9.87
N ALA A 84 0.00 -6.45 -10.73
CA ALA A 84 1.13 -6.63 -11.65
C ALA A 84 2.47 -6.80 -10.90
N ASN A 85 2.71 -6.06 -9.81
CA ASN A 85 3.98 -6.13 -9.06
C ASN A 85 4.21 -7.53 -8.44
N GLU A 86 3.15 -8.14 -7.90
CA GLU A 86 3.22 -9.53 -7.41
C GLU A 86 3.51 -10.52 -8.56
N SER A 87 2.93 -10.26 -9.73
CA SER A 87 3.14 -11.10 -10.92
C SER A 87 4.57 -11.02 -11.44
N VAL A 88 5.21 -9.84 -11.37
CA VAL A 88 6.63 -9.67 -11.68
C VAL A 88 7.50 -10.50 -10.73
N MET A 89 7.22 -10.48 -9.44
CA MET A 89 7.98 -11.30 -8.48
C MET A 89 7.84 -12.80 -8.75
N LYS A 90 6.66 -13.27 -9.18
CA LYS A 90 6.45 -14.67 -9.59
C LYS A 90 7.21 -15.05 -10.86
N MET A 91 7.42 -14.10 -11.78
CA MET A 91 8.21 -14.32 -12.99
C MET A 91 9.72 -14.43 -12.68
N LEU A 92 10.20 -13.71 -11.67
CA LEU A 92 11.61 -13.65 -11.29
C LEU A 92 12.05 -14.78 -10.33
N ALA A 93 11.10 -15.44 -9.66
CA ALA A 93 11.33 -16.52 -8.71
C ALA A 93 11.51 -17.88 -9.40
#